data_AF-A0A355YHH2-F1
#
_entry.id   AF-A0A355YHH2-F1
#
_cell.length_a   1.000
_cell.length_b   1.000
_cell.length_c   1.000
_cell.angle_alpha   90.00
_cell.angle_beta   90.00
_cell.angle_gamma   90.00
#
_symmetry.space_group_name_H-M   'P 1'
#
loop_
_entity.id
_entity.type
_entity.pdbx_description
1 polymer ?
#
loop_
_entity_poly.entity_id
_entity_poly.type
_entity_poly.pdbx_seq_one_letter_code
_entity_poly.pdbx_strand_id
1 'polypeptide(L)'
;MRSVARGFTLIELMIVVAIIAILAAIALPAYNNYRARSAENACLGEAKAFMDFYMAATISGMTIPAFVPKACTTGGASGVFTSAPPGVKNPTCSPTTATCHL
;
A
#
# COMPACT_ATOMS: atom_id res chain seq x y z
N MET A 1 -26.51 48.52 15.86
CA MET A 1 -27.07 47.92 14.63
C MET A 1 -27.05 46.41 14.80
N ARG A 2 -28.22 45.75 14.86
CA ARG A 2 -28.32 44.29 15.06
C ARG A 2 -28.03 43.62 13.72
N SER A 3 -26.93 42.87 13.62
CA SER A 3 -26.66 42.03 12.46
C SER A 3 -27.75 40.96 12.37
N VAL A 4 -28.57 41.01 11.32
CA VAL A 4 -29.48 39.92 10.98
C VAL A 4 -28.60 38.72 10.64
N ALA A 5 -28.55 37.72 11.53
CA ALA A 5 -27.89 36.46 11.24
C ALA A 5 -28.61 35.84 10.05
N ARG A 6 -27.94 35.75 8.90
CA ARG A 6 -28.45 35.00 7.75
C ARG A 6 -28.44 33.53 8.14
N GLY A 7 -29.62 32.95 8.35
CA GLY A 7 -29.75 31.51 8.62
C GLY A 7 -29.35 30.69 7.41
N PHE A 8 -28.70 29.54 7.67
CA PHE A 8 -28.39 28.54 6.65
C PHE A 8 -29.70 27.90 6.17
N THR A 9 -29.92 27.85 4.85
CA THR A 9 -31.17 27.29 4.31
C THR A 9 -31.08 25.76 4.23
N LEU A 10 -32.20 25.07 4.43
CA LEU A 10 -32.26 23.61 4.24
C LEU A 10 -31.93 23.20 2.79
N ILE A 11 -32.22 24.07 1.82
CA ILE A 11 -31.92 23.81 0.41
C ILE A 11 -30.42 23.87 0.12
N GLU A 12 -29.68 24.80 0.73
CA GLU A 12 -28.22 24.84 0.65
C GLU A 12 -27.60 23.55 1.21
N LEU A 13 -28.12 23.05 2.34
CA LEU A 13 -27.66 21.80 2.94
C LEU A 13 -27.88 20.62 1.99
N MET A 14 -29.08 20.50 1.41
CA MET A 14 -29.42 19.39 0.53
C MET A 14 -28.51 19.33 -0.72
N ILE A 15 -28.20 20.48 -1.31
CA ILE A 15 -27.31 20.54 -2.49
C ILE A 15 -25.88 20.13 -2.11
N VAL A 16 -25.38 20.58 -0.95
CA VAL A 16 -24.04 20.21 -0.47
C VAL A 16 -23.93 18.70 -0.27
N VAL A 17 -24.93 18.07 0.36
CA VAL A 17 -24.95 16.61 0.56
C VAL A 17 -24.99 15.86 -0.77
N ALA A 18 -25.77 16.34 -1.74
CA ALA A 18 -25.82 15.74 -3.07
C ALA A 18 -24.45 15.78 -3.78
N ILE A 19 -23.72 16.90 -3.70
CA ILE A 19 -22.38 17.02 -4.28
C ILE A 19 -21.38 16.09 -3.57
N ILE A 20 -21.40 16.06 -2.24
CA ILE A 20 -20.51 15.16 -1.46
C ILE A 20 -20.78 13.70 -1.80
N ALA A 21 -22.03 13.29 -1.98
CA ALA A 21 -22.38 11.92 -2.36
C ALA A 21 -21.78 11.51 -3.70
N ILE A 22 -21.82 12.40 -4.71
CA ILE A 22 -21.23 12.16 -6.03
C ILE A 22 -19.70 12.05 -5.92
N LEU A 23 -19.06 12.97 -5.20
CA LEU A 23 -17.60 12.96 -5.01
C LEU A 23 -17.14 11.71 -4.25
N ALA A 24 -17.84 11.33 -3.18
CA ALA A 24 -17.52 10.17 -2.37
C ALA A 24 -17.60 8.86 -3.18
N ALA A 25 -18.60 8.74 -4.07
CA ALA A 25 -18.77 7.56 -4.91
C ALA A 25 -17.55 7.27 -5.81
N ILE A 26 -16.83 8.30 -6.25
CA ILE A 26 -15.62 8.17 -7.09
C ILE A 26 -14.36 8.14 -6.23
N ALA A 27 -14.29 9.00 -5.21
CA ALA A 27 -13.10 9.17 -4.38
C ALA A 27 -12.79 7.94 -3.52
N LEU A 28 -13.81 7.28 -2.96
CA LEU A 28 -13.62 6.11 -2.10
C LEU A 28 -12.95 4.92 -2.82
N PRO A 29 -13.45 4.42 -3.98
CA PRO A 29 -12.80 3.32 -4.67
C PRO A 29 -11.40 3.71 -5.17
N ALA A 30 -11.21 4.95 -5.64
CA ALA A 30 -9.89 5.44 -6.07
C ALA A 30 -8.88 5.47 -4.92
N TYR A 31 -9.27 5.97 -3.75
CA TYR A 31 -8.42 6.03 -2.56
C TYR A 31 -8.08 4.63 -2.03
N ASN A 32 -9.04 3.71 -2.00
CA ASN A 32 -8.81 2.33 -1.59
C ASN A 32 -7.82 1.62 -2.53
N ASN A 33 -7.99 1.79 -3.85
CA ASN A 33 -7.05 1.26 -4.84
C ASN A 33 -5.65 1.85 -4.69
N TYR A 34 -5.54 3.15 -4.41
CA TYR A 34 -4.25 3.80 -4.15
C TYR A 34 -3.57 3.21 -2.91
N ARG A 35 -4.31 3.04 -1.81
CA ARG A 35 -3.77 2.43 -0.58
C ARG A 35 -3.32 0.98 -0.79
N ALA A 36 -4.08 0.19 -1.56
CA ALA A 36 -3.68 -1.17 -1.90
C ALA A 36 -2.35 -1.19 -2.66
N ARG A 37 -2.23 -0.39 -3.73
CA ARG A 37 -0.99 -0.27 -4.52
C ARG A 37 0.18 0.23 -3.69
N SER A 38 -0.04 1.18 -2.78
CA SER A 38 1.00 1.67 -1.88
C SER A 38 1.50 0.57 -0.94
N ALA A 39 0.62 -0.25 -0.38
CA ALA A 39 0.99 -1.38 0.48
C ALA A 39 1.77 -2.46 -0.32
N GLU A 40 1.32 -2.75 -1.54
CA GLU A 40 1.99 -3.69 -2.45
C GLU A 40 3.41 -3.21 -2.81
N ASN A 41 3.57 -1.94 -3.19
CA ASN A 41 4.87 -1.36 -3.52
C ASN A 41 5.81 -1.27 -2.30
N ALA A 42 5.26 -1.02 -1.11
CA ALA A 42 6.04 -1.03 0.11
C ALA A 42 6.60 -2.43 0.40
N CYS A 43 5.78 -3.47 0.27
CA CYS A 43 6.24 -4.85 0.40
C CYS A 43 7.22 -5.25 -0.71
N LEU A 44 7.02 -4.82 -1.96
CA LEU A 44 7.99 -5.08 -3.04
C LEU A 44 9.35 -4.41 -2.79
N GLY A 45 9.36 -3.19 -2.23
CA GLY A 45 10.61 -2.53 -1.83
C GLY A 45 11.35 -3.29 -0.74
N GLU A 46 10.62 -3.79 0.26
CA GLU A 46 11.16 -4.64 1.33
C GLU A 46 11.68 -5.97 0.80
N ALA A 47 10.90 -6.65 -0.05
CA ALA A 47 11.27 -7.89 -0.69
C ALA A 47 12.57 -7.73 -1.50
N LYS A 48 12.67 -6.67 -2.30
CA LYS A 48 13.88 -6.39 -3.07
C LYS A 48 15.11 -6.20 -2.17
N ALA A 49 14.99 -5.41 -1.11
CA ALA A 49 16.08 -5.19 -0.17
C ALA A 49 16.55 -6.49 0.49
N PHE A 50 15.61 -7.36 0.87
CA PHE A 50 15.95 -8.68 1.42
C PHE A 50 16.64 -9.57 0.37
N MET A 51 16.14 -9.61 -0.86
CA MET A 51 16.69 -10.48 -1.91
C MET A 51 18.08 -10.02 -2.38
N ASP A 52 18.34 -8.71 -2.43
CA ASP A 52 19.67 -8.17 -2.70
C ASP A 52 20.68 -8.63 -1.64
N PHE A 53 20.28 -8.58 -0.36
CA PHE A 53 21.11 -9.11 0.73
C PHE A 53 21.26 -10.63 0.64
N TYR A 54 20.16 -11.35 0.36
CA TYR A 54 20.16 -12.80 0.22
C TYR A 54 21.16 -13.28 -0.83
N MET A 55 21.18 -12.64 -2.01
CA MET A 55 22.15 -12.95 -3.05
C MET A 55 23.58 -12.65 -2.62
N ALA A 56 23.81 -11.49 -2.00
CA ALA A 56 25.14 -11.14 -1.50
C ALA A 56 25.63 -12.16 -0.45
N ALA A 57 24.78 -12.58 0.48
CA ALA A 57 25.09 -13.59 1.49
C ALA A 57 25.37 -14.96 0.87
N THR A 58 24.58 -15.36 -0.13
CA THR A 58 24.74 -16.65 -0.83
C THR A 58 26.08 -16.71 -1.58
N ILE A 59 26.48 -15.64 -2.26
CA ILE A 59 27.74 -15.60 -3.03
C ILE A 59 28.96 -15.50 -2.09
N SER A 60 28.84 -14.77 -0.98
CA SER A 60 29.92 -14.60 0.00
C SER A 60 30.02 -15.75 1.01
N GLY A 61 29.08 -16.71 1.01
CA GLY A 61 29.01 -17.78 2.00
C GLY A 61 28.69 -17.29 3.42
N MET A 62 28.11 -16.10 3.56
CA MET A 62 27.68 -15.55 4.84
C MET A 62 26.32 -16.14 5.27
N THR A 63 26.02 -16.04 6.56
CA THR A 63 24.71 -16.43 7.10
C THR A 63 23.60 -15.54 6.56
N ILE A 64 22.53 -16.15 6.05
CA ILE A 64 21.33 -15.44 5.60
C ILE A 64 20.53 -15.02 6.85
N PRO A 65 20.27 -13.71 7.06
CA PRO A 65 19.46 -13.24 8.17
C PRO A 65 18.01 -13.67 7.97
N ALA A 66 17.31 -13.87 9.09
CA ALA A 66 15.88 -14.08 9.06
C ALA A 66 15.17 -12.83 8.49
N PHE A 67 14.17 -13.06 7.65
CA PHE A 67 13.30 -11.99 7.17
C PHE A 67 12.51 -11.40 8.33
N VAL A 68 12.54 -10.07 8.48
CA VAL A 68 11.79 -9.35 9.51
C VAL A 68 10.69 -8.53 8.83
N PRO A 69 9.43 -8.97 8.89
CA PRO A 69 8.32 -8.33 8.17
C PRO A 69 8.02 -6.92 8.69
N LYS A 70 7.86 -5.95 7.78
CA LYS A 70 7.34 -4.61 8.10
C LYS A 70 6.15 -4.19 7.24
N ALA A 71 6.30 -4.23 5.93
CA ALA A 71 5.28 -3.95 4.92
C ALA A 71 4.73 -5.24 4.28
N CYS A 72 5.52 -6.31 4.27
CA CYS A 72 5.03 -7.66 4.05
C CYS A 72 4.57 -8.30 5.38
N THR A 73 3.69 -9.29 5.33
CA THR A 73 3.32 -10.12 6.50
C THR A 73 4.19 -11.36 6.60
N THR A 74 4.58 -11.94 5.47
CA THR A 74 5.53 -13.05 5.38
C THR A 74 6.44 -12.88 4.17
N GLY A 75 7.60 -13.52 4.21
CA GLY A 75 8.62 -13.45 3.17
C GLY A 75 9.85 -14.26 3.54
N GLY A 76 10.83 -14.31 2.63
CA GLY A 76 12.12 -14.93 2.90
C GLY A 76 12.80 -15.48 1.66
N ALA A 77 13.77 -16.37 1.89
CA ALA A 77 14.64 -16.97 0.87
C ALA A 77 13.90 -17.70 -0.26
N SER A 78 12.66 -18.14 -0.02
CA SER A 78 11.80 -18.79 -1.02
C SER A 78 11.41 -17.86 -2.17
N GLY A 79 11.63 -16.54 -2.06
CA GLY A 79 11.32 -15.57 -3.11
C GLY A 79 9.83 -15.23 -3.23
N VAL A 80 8.99 -15.69 -2.30
CA VAL A 80 7.56 -15.34 -2.27
C VAL A 80 7.28 -14.50 -1.03
N PHE A 81 6.71 -13.32 -1.24
CA PHE A 81 6.38 -12.36 -0.19
C PHE A 81 4.88 -12.09 -0.19
N THR A 82 4.31 -11.86 0.99
CA THR A 82 2.88 -11.56 1.13
C THR A 82 2.70 -10.12 1.57
N SER A 83 2.01 -9.32 0.77
CA SER A 83 1.75 -7.92 1.14
C SER A 83 0.82 -7.83 2.35
N ALA A 84 1.06 -6.86 3.23
CA ALA A 84 0.12 -6.56 4.29
C ALA A 84 -1.17 -5.93 3.73
N PRO A 85 -2.34 -6.18 4.34
CA PRO A 85 -3.58 -5.50 3.97
C PRO A 85 -3.39 -3.98 3.98
N PRO A 86 -3.94 -3.23 3.01
CA PRO A 86 -4.91 -3.65 1.99
C PRO A 86 -4.32 -4.16 0.67
N GLY A 87 -3.01 -4.46 0.60
CA GLY A 87 -2.41 -5.05 -0.59
C GLY A 87 -3.03 -6.41 -0.91
N VAL A 88 -3.23 -6.69 -2.21
CA VAL A 88 -3.82 -7.97 -2.68
C VAL A 88 -2.89 -8.72 -3.62
N LYS A 89 -1.86 -8.05 -4.13
CA LYS A 89 -0.81 -8.66 -4.93
C LYS A 89 0.43 -8.93 -4.08
N ASN A 90 1.08 -10.03 -4.42
CA ASN A 90 2.17 -10.62 -3.64
C ASN A 90 3.45 -10.53 -4.46
N PRO A 91 4.50 -9.86 -3.97
CA PRO A 91 5.73 -9.79 -4.71
C PRO A 91 6.38 -11.17 -4.81
N THR A 92 6.86 -11.48 -6.01
CA THR A 92 7.64 -12.68 -6.31
C THR A 92 9.01 -12.29 -6.83
N CYS A 93 10.03 -12.91 -6.27
CA CYS A 93 11.43 -12.62 -6.53
C CYS A 93 12.20 -13.86 -6.96
N SER A 94 13.09 -13.71 -7.93
CA SER A 94 14.04 -14.77 -8.31
C SER A 94 15.17 -14.86 -7.28
N PRO A 95 15.39 -16.00 -6.61
CA PRO A 95 16.51 -16.17 -5.67
C PRO A 95 17.87 -16.18 -6.35
N THR A 96 17.91 -16.39 -7.67
CA THR A 96 19.15 -16.45 -8.45
C THR A 96 19.54 -15.10 -9.06
N THR A 97 18.59 -14.18 -9.21
CA THR A 97 18.79 -12.89 -9.90
C THR A 97 18.41 -11.67 -9.05
N ALA A 98 17.81 -11.86 -7.87
CA ALA A 98 17.26 -10.81 -6.99
C ALA A 98 16.27 -9.87 -7.70
N THR A 99 15.75 -10.28 -8.85
CA THR A 99 14.72 -9.52 -9.56
C THR A 99 13.38 -9.81 -8.92
N CYS A 100 12.67 -8.76 -8.50
CA CYS A 100 11.35 -8.82 -7.89
C CYS A 100 10.30 -8.17 -8.80
N HIS A 101 9.12 -8.76 -8.84
CA HIS A 101 7.94 -8.26 -9.53
C HIS A 101 6.69 -8.49 -8.69
N LEU A 102 5.56 -7.93 -9.12
CA LEU A 102 4.33 -7.74 -8.37
C LEU A 102 3.14 -8.35 -9.09
#